data_AF-A0A2E4XU78-F1
#
_entry.id   AF-A0A2E4XU78-F1
#
_cell.length_a   1.000
_cell.length_b   1.000
_cell.length_c   1.000
_cell.angle_alpha   90.00
_cell.angle_beta   90.00
_cell.angle_gamma   90.00
#
_symmetry.space_group_name_H-M   'P 1'
#
loop_
_entity.id
_entity.type
_entity.pdbx_description
1 polymer ?
#
loop_
_entity_poly.entity_id
_entity_poly.type
_entity_poly.pdbx_seq_one_letter_code
_entity_poly.pdbx_strand_id
1 'polypeptide(L)'
;MLNKTEDTFTCRDVALEGGATLPEVTLAFETYGTLSPNRDNAILLLHGFASHHRAGGDNGWLSGMIGPGRALDTDRFFIISPNMLGSSFGSTGPKSENPATGKPYGPDFPEITMVDIVDAEARLVDHFGIMQLAAIVGYSYGGYRTFQWGV
;
A
#
# COMPACT_ATOMS: atom_id res chain seq x y z
N MET A 1 -19.65 -5.01 -12.43
CA MET A 1 -18.79 -5.99 -11.73
C MET A 1 -17.59 -5.22 -11.20
N LEU A 2 -17.12 -5.50 -9.99
CA LEU A 2 -15.98 -4.77 -9.41
C LEU A 2 -14.71 -5.11 -10.21
N ASN A 3 -14.15 -4.14 -10.94
CA ASN A 3 -12.86 -4.32 -11.61
C ASN A 3 -11.77 -4.34 -10.53
N LYS A 4 -11.26 -5.54 -10.22
CA LYS A 4 -10.33 -5.78 -9.10
C LYS A 4 -9.09 -6.50 -9.61
N THR A 5 -7.92 -6.04 -9.20
CA THR A 5 -6.63 -6.69 -9.45
C THR A 5 -5.88 -6.85 -8.14
N GLU A 6 -5.17 -7.96 -7.98
CA GLU A 6 -4.25 -8.22 -6.86
C GLU A 6 -2.87 -8.48 -7.46
N ASP A 7 -1.85 -7.80 -6.95
CA ASP A 7 -0.48 -7.93 -7.44
C ASP A 7 0.53 -7.49 -6.37
N THR A 8 1.81 -7.57 -6.69
CA THR A 8 2.93 -7.11 -5.88
C THR A 8 3.80 -6.12 -6.65
N PHE A 9 4.35 -5.14 -5.94
CA PHE A 9 5.32 -4.20 -6.47
C PHE A 9 6.61 -4.28 -5.65
N THR A 10 7.75 -4.38 -6.32
CA THR A 10 9.05 -4.51 -5.68
C THR A 10 9.97 -3.35 -6.06
N CYS A 11 10.59 -2.74 -5.06
CA CYS A 11 11.68 -1.77 -5.21
C CYS A 11 12.93 -2.25 -4.47
N ARG A 12 14.10 -1.77 -4.91
CA ARG A 12 15.41 -2.18 -4.37
C ARG A 12 16.07 -1.03 -3.65
N ASP A 13 17.00 -1.38 -2.76
CA ASP A 13 17.90 -0.45 -2.08
C ASP A 13 17.14 0.70 -1.37
N VAL A 14 16.15 0.32 -0.55
CA VAL A 14 15.33 1.28 0.19
C VAL A 14 16.06 1.69 1.46
N ALA A 15 16.57 2.92 1.46
CA ALA A 15 17.15 3.55 2.65
C ALA A 15 16.03 3.87 3.66
N LEU A 16 16.23 3.47 4.91
CA LEU A 16 15.32 3.74 6.01
C LEU A 16 15.79 4.95 6.81
N GLU A 17 14.87 5.66 7.46
CA GLU A 17 15.17 6.82 8.32
C GLU A 17 16.14 6.44 9.46
N GLY A 18 16.05 5.20 9.96
CA GLY A 18 16.97 4.65 10.96
C GLY A 18 18.40 4.38 10.47
N GLY A 19 18.71 4.68 9.20
CA GLY A 19 20.04 4.52 8.59
C GLY A 19 20.34 3.12 8.04
N ALA A 20 19.45 2.15 8.25
CA ALA A 20 19.52 0.84 7.62
C ALA A 20 19.09 0.92 6.14
N THR A 21 19.36 -0.14 5.38
CA THR A 21 18.86 -0.28 4.01
C THR A 21 18.23 -1.66 3.85
N LEU A 22 16.99 -1.70 3.36
CA LEU A 22 16.37 -2.93 2.91
C LEU A 22 16.77 -3.19 1.45
N PRO A 23 17.46 -4.32 1.14
CA PRO A 23 17.88 -4.62 -0.23
C PRO A 23 16.70 -4.74 -1.20
N GLU A 24 15.57 -5.22 -0.71
CA GLU A 24 14.35 -5.39 -1.48
C GLU A 24 13.13 -5.16 -0.59
N VAL A 25 12.22 -4.30 -1.06
CA VAL A 25 10.91 -4.04 -0.45
C VAL A 25 9.83 -4.39 -1.46
N THR A 26 8.99 -5.35 -1.10
CA THR A 26 7.82 -5.77 -1.85
C THR A 26 6.56 -5.31 -1.12
N LEU A 27 5.66 -4.64 -1.82
CA LEU A 27 4.32 -4.32 -1.33
C LEU A 27 3.30 -5.18 -2.05
N ALA A 28 2.51 -5.94 -1.29
CA ALA A 28 1.28 -6.53 -1.79
C ALA A 28 0.20 -5.45 -1.88
N PHE A 29 -0.57 -5.42 -2.95
CA PHE A 29 -1.64 -4.44 -3.12
C PHE A 29 -2.83 -5.01 -3.89
N GLU A 30 -3.99 -4.39 -3.70
CA GLU A 30 -5.15 -4.55 -4.58
C GLU A 30 -5.51 -3.21 -5.22
N THR A 31 -6.00 -3.24 -6.45
CA THR A 31 -6.58 -2.07 -7.12
C THR A 31 -8.04 -2.28 -7.43
N TYR A 32 -8.82 -1.21 -7.42
CA TYR A 32 -10.24 -1.23 -7.77
C TYR A 32 -10.59 -0.11 -8.75
N GLY A 33 -11.38 -0.41 -9.78
CA GLY A 33 -11.72 0.54 -10.84
C GLY A 33 -10.67 0.62 -11.94
N THR A 34 -10.62 1.72 -12.68
CA THR A 34 -9.72 1.88 -13.83
C THR A 34 -9.00 3.21 -13.77
N LEU A 35 -7.66 3.16 -13.86
CA LEU A 35 -6.82 4.35 -13.92
C LEU A 35 -7.12 5.12 -15.21
N SER A 36 -7.41 6.40 -15.09
CA SER A 36 -7.68 7.25 -16.26
C SER A 36 -6.41 7.37 -17.13
N PRO A 37 -6.53 7.63 -18.43
CA PRO A 37 -5.37 7.88 -19.29
C PRO A 37 -4.49 9.05 -18.80
N ASN A 38 -5.09 10.02 -18.12
CA ASN A 38 -4.41 11.17 -17.53
C ASN A 38 -3.79 10.89 -16.15
N ARG A 39 -4.13 9.75 -15.53
CA ARG A 39 -3.68 9.33 -14.20
C ARG A 39 -4.05 10.32 -13.08
N ASP A 40 -5.21 10.95 -13.22
CA ASP A 40 -5.73 12.02 -12.36
C ASP A 40 -6.88 11.58 -11.43
N ASN A 41 -7.28 10.31 -11.48
CA ASN A 41 -8.42 9.78 -10.74
C ASN A 41 -8.02 8.78 -9.64
N ALA A 42 -6.77 8.80 -9.18
CA ALA A 42 -6.28 7.81 -8.23
C ALA A 42 -6.58 8.18 -6.76
N ILE A 43 -7.05 7.21 -5.98
CA ILE A 43 -7.22 7.32 -4.53
C ILE A 43 -6.32 6.28 -3.86
N LEU A 44 -5.51 6.71 -2.89
CA LEU A 44 -4.74 5.80 -2.04
C LEU A 44 -5.55 5.46 -0.77
N LEU A 45 -5.82 4.18 -0.55
CA LEU A 45 -6.61 3.68 0.57
C LEU A 45 -5.74 2.89 1.56
N LEU A 46 -5.62 3.39 2.79
CA LEU A 46 -4.69 2.90 3.79
C LEU A 46 -5.43 2.18 4.94
N HIS A 47 -5.13 0.89 5.13
CA HIS A 47 -5.74 0.01 6.12
C HIS A 47 -5.35 0.31 7.59
N GLY A 48 -6.06 -0.27 8.57
CA GLY A 48 -5.68 -0.21 9.99
C GLY A 48 -4.54 -1.18 10.35
N PHE A 49 -3.94 -1.06 11.54
CA PHE A 49 -2.72 -1.79 11.94
C PHE A 49 -2.79 -3.31 11.72
N ALA A 50 -3.90 -3.95 12.12
CA ALA A 50 -4.11 -5.40 12.03
C ALA A 50 -4.87 -5.84 10.75
N SER A 51 -4.88 -5.01 9.71
CA SER A 51 -5.58 -5.25 8.45
C SER A 51 -4.60 -5.40 7.28
N HIS A 52 -5.12 -5.50 6.06
CA HIS A 52 -4.37 -5.88 4.86
C HIS A 52 -4.83 -5.11 3.61
N HIS A 53 -4.17 -5.33 2.46
CA HIS A 53 -4.49 -4.68 1.18
C HIS A 53 -5.90 -4.99 0.66
N ARG A 54 -6.48 -6.14 1.01
CA ARG A 54 -7.83 -6.54 0.51
C ARG A 54 -8.97 -5.72 1.13
N ALA A 55 -9.25 -4.55 0.58
CA ALA A 55 -10.26 -3.60 1.07
C ALA A 55 -11.67 -3.86 0.52
N GLY A 56 -11.79 -4.34 -0.73
CA GLY A 56 -13.06 -4.51 -1.43
C GLY A 56 -13.29 -5.92 -2.01
N GLY A 57 -14.52 -6.16 -2.45
CA GLY A 57 -14.98 -7.48 -2.94
C GLY A 57 -15.41 -8.41 -1.81
N ASP A 58 -15.50 -9.70 -2.08
CA ASP A 58 -15.90 -10.66 -1.05
C ASP A 58 -14.87 -10.71 0.07
N ASN A 59 -15.33 -10.51 1.32
CA ASN A 59 -14.52 -10.44 2.55
C ASN A 59 -13.54 -9.25 2.66
N GLY A 60 -13.65 -8.23 1.81
CA GLY A 60 -12.90 -6.99 2.00
C GLY A 60 -13.34 -6.23 3.25
N TRP A 61 -12.37 -5.65 3.98
CA TRP A 61 -12.64 -4.97 5.26
C TRP A 61 -13.43 -3.65 5.10
N LEU A 62 -13.59 -3.16 3.86
CA LEU A 62 -14.34 -1.96 3.52
C LEU A 62 -15.30 -2.18 2.34
N SER A 63 -15.70 -3.42 2.07
CA SER A 63 -16.46 -3.77 0.85
C SER A 63 -17.78 -3.03 0.68
N GLY A 64 -18.44 -2.63 1.78
CA GLY A 64 -19.66 -1.84 1.71
C GLY A 64 -19.48 -0.43 1.13
N MET A 65 -18.24 0.09 1.12
CA MET A 65 -17.92 1.44 0.66
C MET A 65 -17.25 1.48 -0.72
N ILE A 66 -16.72 0.34 -1.21
CA ILE A 66 -15.99 0.27 -2.48
C ILE A 66 -16.86 -0.37 -3.56
N GLY A 67 -17.04 0.33 -4.68
CA GLY A 67 -17.70 -0.21 -5.86
C GLY A 67 -18.49 0.84 -6.65
N PRO A 68 -19.16 0.43 -7.74
CA PRO A 68 -19.93 1.32 -8.60
C PRO A 68 -20.96 2.16 -7.82
N GLY A 69 -20.86 3.49 -7.89
CA GLY A 69 -21.75 4.43 -7.21
C GLY A 69 -21.67 4.47 -5.68
N ARG A 70 -20.64 3.84 -5.08
CA ARG A 70 -20.42 3.85 -3.62
C ARG A 70 -19.59 5.06 -3.19
N ALA A 71 -19.29 5.17 -1.89
CA ALA A 71 -18.49 6.27 -1.35
C ALA A 71 -17.08 6.32 -1.98
N LEU A 72 -16.47 5.15 -2.15
CA LEU A 72 -15.27 4.96 -2.95
C LEU A 72 -15.70 4.38 -4.31
N ASP A 73 -16.13 5.29 -5.17
CA ASP A 73 -16.79 4.99 -6.45
C ASP A 73 -15.80 4.51 -7.51
N THR A 74 -15.84 3.22 -7.84
CA THR A 74 -14.95 2.62 -8.84
C THR A 74 -15.32 2.93 -10.29
N ASP A 75 -16.48 3.52 -10.54
CA ASP A 75 -16.83 4.03 -11.88
C ASP A 75 -16.12 5.37 -12.16
N ARG A 76 -15.58 6.01 -11.12
CA ARG A 76 -14.94 7.33 -11.19
C ARG A 76 -13.46 7.29 -10.83
N PHE A 77 -13.11 6.50 -9.82
CA PHE A 77 -11.77 6.51 -9.24
C PHE A 77 -11.06 5.17 -9.41
N PHE A 78 -9.74 5.25 -9.53
CA PHE A 78 -8.83 4.13 -9.42
C PHE A 78 -8.29 4.06 -8.00
N ILE A 79 -8.74 3.08 -7.24
CA ILE A 79 -8.38 2.94 -5.82
C ILE A 79 -7.20 2.00 -5.72
N ILE A 80 -6.12 2.44 -5.07
CA ILE A 80 -4.93 1.64 -4.75
C ILE A 80 -4.99 1.34 -3.25
N SER A 81 -4.93 0.07 -2.88
CA SER A 81 -4.93 -0.36 -1.48
C SER A 81 -3.68 -1.20 -1.22
N PRO A 82 -2.57 -0.60 -0.78
CA PRO A 82 -1.35 -1.33 -0.43
C PRO A 82 -1.41 -1.90 0.98
N ASN A 83 -0.75 -3.02 1.16
CA ASN A 83 -0.40 -3.52 2.48
C ASN A 83 0.92 -2.87 2.91
N MET A 84 0.98 -2.32 4.12
CA MET A 84 2.13 -1.53 4.58
C MET A 84 3.43 -2.35 4.72
N LEU A 85 4.57 -1.68 4.55
CA LEU A 85 5.87 -2.20 4.97
C LEU A 85 5.81 -2.63 6.46
N GLY A 86 6.42 -3.76 6.80
CA GLY A 86 6.38 -4.36 8.14
C GLY A 86 5.12 -5.17 8.47
N SER A 87 4.10 -5.14 7.61
CA SER A 87 2.89 -5.95 7.80
C SER A 87 3.15 -7.45 7.63
N SER A 88 2.29 -8.27 8.24
CA SER A 88 2.31 -9.73 8.09
C SER A 88 1.44 -10.26 6.94
N PHE A 89 0.88 -9.38 6.11
CA PHE A 89 -0.08 -9.74 5.05
C PHE A 89 0.47 -9.57 3.61
N GLY A 90 1.68 -10.08 3.36
CA GLY A 90 2.25 -10.24 2.01
C GLY A 90 3.28 -9.19 1.60
N SER A 91 3.29 -8.02 2.24
CA SER A 91 4.37 -7.03 2.07
C SER A 91 5.61 -7.43 2.87
N THR A 92 6.77 -6.88 2.49
CA THR A 92 8.04 -7.09 3.19
C THR A 92 7.89 -6.75 4.68
N GLY A 93 8.20 -7.72 5.53
CA GLY A 93 8.15 -7.60 6.98
C GLY A 93 8.99 -8.69 7.64
N PRO A 94 8.89 -8.87 8.97
CA PRO A 94 9.71 -9.84 9.69
C PRO A 94 9.59 -11.29 9.21
N LYS A 95 8.47 -11.67 8.57
CA LYS A 95 8.29 -13.03 8.03
C LYS A 95 8.88 -13.22 6.63
N SER A 96 9.22 -12.13 5.94
CA SER A 96 9.77 -12.18 4.59
C SER A 96 11.18 -12.73 4.60
N GLU A 97 11.57 -13.38 3.50
CA GLU A 97 12.94 -13.86 3.31
C GLU A 97 13.92 -12.69 3.19
N ASN A 98 15.03 -12.77 3.92
CA ASN A 98 16.15 -11.86 3.80
C ASN A 98 17.04 -12.33 2.64
N PRO A 99 17.18 -11.55 1.55
CA PRO A 99 17.97 -11.95 0.38
C PRO A 99 19.44 -12.21 0.69
N ALA A 100 19.98 -11.62 1.75
CA ALA A 100 21.38 -11.82 2.15
C ALA A 100 21.62 -13.17 2.84
N THR A 101 20.58 -13.77 3.45
CA THR A 101 20.72 -15.00 4.27
C THR A 101 19.89 -16.17 3.76
N GLY A 102 18.90 -15.94 2.90
CA GLY A 102 17.94 -16.94 2.44
C GLY A 102 17.02 -17.45 3.57
N LYS A 103 16.89 -16.71 4.67
CA LYS A 103 16.05 -17.04 5.84
C LYS A 103 15.10 -15.88 6.16
N PRO A 104 13.98 -16.11 6.87
CA PRO A 104 13.14 -15.01 7.33
C PRO A 104 13.95 -13.98 8.12
N TYR A 105 13.66 -12.69 7.93
CA TYR A 105 14.31 -11.62 8.71
C TYR A 105 14.14 -11.82 10.22
N GLY A 106 12.94 -12.17 10.67
CA GLY A 106 12.60 -12.37 12.07
C GLY A 106 13.01 -11.17 12.93
N PRO A 107 13.81 -11.37 13.99
CA PRO A 107 14.29 -10.29 14.85
C PRO A 107 15.31 -9.36 14.17
N ASP A 108 15.90 -9.77 13.04
CA ASP A 108 16.85 -8.95 12.28
C ASP A 108 16.16 -8.00 11.30
N PHE A 109 14.82 -7.99 11.26
CA PHE A 109 14.09 -6.98 10.48
C PHE A 109 14.36 -5.60 11.09
N PRO A 110 14.82 -4.62 10.28
CA PRO A 110 15.16 -3.32 10.81
C PRO A 110 13.94 -2.64 11.41
N GLU A 111 14.18 -1.76 12.39
CA GLU A 111 13.16 -0.85 12.85
C GLU A 111 12.74 0.06 11.69
N ILE A 112 11.43 0.21 11.48
CA ILE A 112 10.85 1.06 10.45
C ILE A 112 10.03 2.17 11.11
N THR A 113 9.98 3.30 10.43
CA THR A 113 9.26 4.50 10.86
C THR A 113 8.01 4.71 10.00
N MET A 114 7.19 5.69 10.38
CA MET A 114 6.05 6.09 9.56
C MET A 114 6.49 6.63 8.19
N VAL A 115 7.63 7.35 8.16
CA VAL A 115 8.21 7.91 6.92
C VAL A 115 8.60 6.77 5.98
N ASP A 116 9.22 5.70 6.49
CA ASP A 116 9.61 4.54 5.68
C ASP A 116 8.41 3.83 5.06
N ILE A 117 7.31 3.69 5.83
CA ILE A 117 6.07 3.10 5.35
C ILE A 117 5.46 3.95 4.22
N VAL A 118 5.40 5.26 4.42
CA VAL A 118 4.84 6.21 3.44
C VAL A 118 5.73 6.31 2.19
N ASP A 119 7.06 6.28 2.33
CA ASP A 119 7.99 6.26 1.18
C ASP A 119 7.77 5.01 0.32
N ALA A 120 7.58 3.84 0.95
CA ALA A 120 7.27 2.62 0.21
C ALA A 120 5.93 2.71 -0.54
N GLU A 121 4.89 3.30 0.08
CA GLU A 121 3.61 3.57 -0.56
C GLU A 121 3.75 4.57 -1.72
N ALA A 122 4.58 5.60 -1.56
CA ALA A 122 4.83 6.60 -2.59
C ALA A 122 5.50 6.01 -3.82
N ARG A 123 6.48 5.12 -3.63
CA ARG A 123 7.11 4.37 -4.73
C ARG A 123 6.11 3.52 -5.51
N LEU A 124 5.10 2.94 -4.83
CA LEU A 124 4.03 2.22 -5.51
C LEU A 124 3.12 3.18 -6.31
N VAL A 125 2.81 4.36 -5.77
CA VAL A 125 2.07 5.40 -6.51
C VAL A 125 2.85 5.83 -7.76
N ASP A 126 4.16 6.04 -7.63
CA ASP A 126 5.07 6.35 -8.73
C ASP A 126 5.14 5.22 -9.78
N HIS A 127 5.08 3.96 -9.35
CA HIS A 127 5.01 2.80 -10.26
C HIS A 127 3.80 2.86 -11.19
N PHE A 128 2.66 3.36 -10.69
CA PHE A 128 1.48 3.63 -11.51
C PHE A 128 1.58 4.94 -12.32
N GLY A 129 2.70 5.66 -12.27
CA GLY A 129 2.92 6.92 -12.98
C GLY A 129 2.00 8.05 -12.52
N ILE A 130 1.51 8.01 -11.28
CA ILE A 130 0.58 8.99 -10.74
C ILE A 130 1.38 10.11 -10.08
N MET A 131 1.27 11.32 -10.65
CA MET A 131 1.94 12.50 -10.10
C MET A 131 1.17 13.16 -8.96
N GLN A 132 -0.15 12.99 -8.94
CA GLN A 132 -1.04 13.58 -7.94
C GLN A 132 -2.21 12.65 -7.68
N LEU A 133 -2.41 12.33 -6.39
CA LEU A 133 -3.58 11.58 -5.94
C LEU A 133 -4.79 12.52 -5.83
N ALA A 134 -5.95 12.05 -6.27
CA ALA A 134 -7.21 12.75 -6.06
C ALA A 134 -7.56 12.83 -4.57
N ALA A 135 -7.22 11.78 -3.80
CA ALA A 135 -7.33 11.75 -2.36
C ALA A 135 -6.46 10.65 -1.73
N ILE A 136 -6.21 10.78 -0.44
CA ILE A 136 -5.68 9.72 0.41
C ILE A 136 -6.69 9.49 1.53
N VAL A 137 -7.09 8.24 1.74
CA VAL A 137 -8.11 7.84 2.72
C VAL A 137 -7.51 6.81 3.65
N GLY A 138 -7.59 7.03 4.95
CA GLY A 138 -6.98 6.17 5.94
C GLY A 138 -7.92 5.77 7.07
N TYR A 139 -7.85 4.51 7.51
CA TYR A 139 -8.61 4.00 8.64
C TYR A 139 -7.69 3.70 9.84
N SER A 140 -7.95 4.32 11.00
CA SER A 140 -7.16 4.12 12.23
C SER A 140 -5.67 4.39 12.00
N TYR A 141 -4.78 3.39 12.11
CA TYR A 141 -3.36 3.52 11.75
C TYR A 141 -3.15 4.00 10.31
N GLY A 142 -4.04 3.64 9.39
CA GLY A 142 -4.09 4.20 8.04
C GLY A 142 -4.33 5.71 8.03
N GLY A 143 -5.10 6.24 8.98
CA GLY A 143 -5.27 7.68 9.15
C GLY A 143 -3.98 8.38 9.59
N TYR A 144 -3.17 7.75 10.43
CA TYR A 144 -1.85 8.28 10.78
C TYR A 144 -0.92 8.32 9.55
N ARG A 145 -0.93 7.26 8.74
CA ARG A 145 -0.24 7.25 7.44
C ARG A 145 -0.73 8.36 6.50
N THR A 146 -2.04 8.57 6.41
CA THR A 146 -2.64 9.68 5.64
C THR A 146 -2.14 11.05 6.11
N PHE A 147 -2.01 11.27 7.41
CA PHE A 147 -1.43 12.53 7.92
C PHE A 147 0.04 12.68 7.54
N GLN A 148 0.84 11.61 7.65
CA GLN A 148 2.26 11.64 7.29
C GLN A 148 2.47 11.97 5.80
N TRP A 149 1.59 11.52 4.91
CA TRP A 149 1.60 11.87 3.49
C TRP A 149 1.38 13.38 3.22
N GLY A 150 0.80 14.12 4.16
CA GLY A 150 0.50 15.55 4.02
C GLY A 150 1.58 16.49 4.56
N VAL A 151 2.71 15.96 5.04
CA VAL A 151 3.84 16.69 5.63
C VAL A 151 5.03 16.63 4.68
#